data_AF-A0A924JVI4-F1
#
_entry.id   AF-A0A924JVI4-F1
#
_cell.length_a   1.000
_cell.length_b   1.000
_cell.length_c   1.000
_cell.angle_alpha   90.00
_cell.angle_beta   90.00
_cell.angle_gamma   90.00
#
_symmetry.space_group_name_H-M   'P 1'
#
loop_
_entity.id
_entity.type
_entity.pdbx_description
1 polymer ?
#
loop_
_entity_poly.entity_id
_entity_poly.type
_entity_poly.pdbx_seq_one_letter_code
_entity_poly.pdbx_strand_id
1 'polypeptide(L)'
;LAERHVEIPEQVVQIGDSVMVKIIDIDLERRRISLSLKQANITEAATGNDFDPTLYGMTSSYDADGNYIYPDGFDPETGEWQEGFDEARSVWEKQYAEAHERWEAHKKQIVDAEKANLEAGDTSNYSSVGETTAAPVEGSLASDEALQALREKLTGGE
;
A
#
# COMPACT_ATOMS: atom_id res chain seq x y z
N LEU A 1 6.46 -0.81 16.81
CA LEU A 1 6.24 -1.60 15.59
C LEU A 1 6.70 -3.02 15.86
N ALA A 2 5.80 -4.01 15.84
CA ALA A 2 6.21 -5.40 15.92
C ALA A 2 6.75 -5.80 14.54
N GLU A 3 8.03 -6.12 14.45
CA GLU A 3 8.63 -6.68 13.23
C GLU A 3 8.20 -8.15 13.12
N ARG A 4 7.36 -8.47 12.14
CA ARG A 4 7.03 -9.86 11.81
C ARG A 4 8.29 -10.56 11.29
N HIS A 5 8.75 -11.56 12.03
CA HIS A 5 9.81 -12.44 11.56
C HIS A 5 9.25 -13.36 10.46
N VAL A 6 9.98 -13.48 9.36
CA VAL A 6 9.60 -14.31 8.21
C VAL A 6 10.61 -15.45 8.14
N GLU A 7 10.16 -16.67 8.41
CA GLU A 7 11.01 -17.86 8.37
C GLU A 7 11.02 -18.48 6.97
N ILE A 8 9.89 -18.38 6.26
CA ILE A 8 9.73 -18.88 4.90
C ILE A 8 9.07 -17.81 4.01
N PRO A 9 9.50 -17.66 2.74
CA PRO A 9 8.96 -16.64 1.83
C PRO A 9 7.46 -16.84 1.55
N GLU A 10 6.96 -18.07 1.62
CA GLU A 10 5.56 -18.42 1.41
C GLU A 10 4.61 -17.81 2.46
N GLN A 11 5.13 -17.37 3.61
CA GLN A 11 4.35 -16.65 4.63
C GLN A 11 3.96 -15.23 4.22
N VAL A 12 4.65 -14.65 3.22
CA VAL A 12 4.46 -13.26 2.80
C VAL A 12 4.04 -13.12 1.35
N VAL A 13 4.39 -14.07 0.48
CA VAL A 13 4.04 -14.04 -0.95
C VAL A 13 3.75 -15.43 -1.48
N GLN A 14 2.81 -15.56 -2.42
CA GLN A 14 2.55 -16.79 -3.16
C GLN A 14 2.95 -16.67 -4.64
N ILE A 15 3.13 -17.82 -5.28
CA ILE A 15 3.41 -17.89 -6.72
C ILE A 15 2.18 -17.40 -7.48
N GLY A 16 2.39 -16.36 -8.30
CA GLY A 16 1.31 -15.72 -9.07
C GLY A 16 0.80 -14.42 -8.47
N ASP A 17 1.26 -14.03 -7.28
CA ASP A 17 0.89 -12.76 -6.67
C ASP A 17 1.55 -11.57 -7.37
N SER A 18 0.74 -10.55 -7.64
CA SER A 18 1.22 -9.23 -8.06
C SER A 18 1.55 -8.39 -6.83
N VAL A 19 2.84 -8.18 -6.58
CA VAL A 19 3.33 -7.39 -5.43
C VAL A 19 4.15 -6.19 -5.87
N MET A 20 3.94 -5.07 -5.19
CA MET A 20 4.72 -3.85 -5.33
C MET A 20 5.97 -3.94 -4.47
N VAL A 21 7.14 -3.84 -5.09
CA VAL A 21 8.44 -3.93 -4.42
C VAL A 21 9.31 -2.72 -4.78
N LYS A 22 10.20 -2.36 -3.87
CA LYS A 22 11.17 -1.29 -4.08
C LYS A 22 12.47 -1.88 -4.62
N ILE A 23 13.03 -1.27 -5.66
CA ILE A 23 14.38 -1.60 -6.13
C ILE A 23 15.38 -0.98 -5.15
N ILE A 24 16.27 -1.79 -4.60
CA ILE A 24 17.27 -1.34 -3.61
C ILE A 24 18.66 -1.23 -4.20
N ASP A 25 19.00 -2.09 -5.17
CA ASP A 25 20.33 -2.13 -5.76
C ASP A 25 20.28 -2.77 -7.15
N ILE A 26 21.13 -2.29 -8.06
CA ILE A 26 21.24 -2.78 -9.44
C ILE A 26 22.72 -3.06 -9.72
N ASP A 27 23.06 -4.34 -9.82
CA ASP A 27 24.40 -4.82 -10.16
C ASP A 27 24.42 -5.21 -11.64
N LEU A 28 24.88 -4.29 -12.49
CA LEU A 28 24.94 -4.48 -13.95
C LEU A 28 26.00 -5.49 -14.37
N GLU A 29 27.10 -5.61 -13.62
CA GLU A 29 28.18 -6.53 -13.93
C GLU A 29 27.72 -7.99 -13.77
N ARG A 30 26.98 -8.26 -12.69
CA ARG A 30 26.42 -9.59 -12.40
C ARG A 30 25.00 -9.79 -12.94
N ARG A 31 24.43 -8.76 -13.57
CA ARG A 31 23.03 -8.74 -14.07
C ARG A 31 22.02 -9.11 -12.98
N ARG A 32 22.20 -8.57 -11.78
CA ARG A 32 21.35 -8.84 -10.61
C ARG A 32 20.63 -7.57 -10.19
N ILE A 33 19.33 -7.70 -9.89
CA ILE A 33 18.51 -6.63 -9.31
C ILE A 33 18.09 -7.09 -7.92
N SER A 34 18.31 -6.24 -6.94
CA SER A 34 17.91 -6.49 -5.56
C SER A 34 16.60 -5.77 -5.30
N LEU A 35 15.62 -6.49 -4.75
CA LEU A 35 14.25 -6.00 -4.53
C LEU A 35 13.88 -6.14 -3.05
N SER A 36 13.07 -5.22 -2.53
CA SER A 36 12.60 -5.26 -1.15
C SER A 36 11.11 -4.96 -1.03
N LEU A 37 10.37 -5.95 -0.52
CA LEU A 37 8.96 -5.81 -0.15
C LEU A 37 8.79 -5.01 1.15
N LYS A 38 9.65 -5.29 2.16
CA LYS A 38 9.63 -4.59 3.44
C LYS A 38 9.86 -3.09 3.25
N GLN A 39 10.87 -2.71 2.46
CA GLN A 39 11.16 -1.29 2.24
C GLN A 39 10.09 -0.60 1.41
N ALA A 40 9.42 -1.29 0.50
CA ALA A 40 8.25 -0.76 -0.20
C ALA A 40 7.16 -0.37 0.81
N ASN A 41 6.76 -1.28 1.69
CA ASN A 41 5.65 -1.05 2.62
C ASN A 41 5.91 0.02 3.70
N ILE A 42 7.17 0.27 4.08
CA ILE A 42 7.54 1.25 5.13
C ILE A 42 7.99 2.61 4.58
N THR A 43 8.06 2.77 3.25
CA THR A 43 8.49 4.05 2.67
C THR A 43 7.39 5.10 2.92
N GLU A 44 7.78 6.32 3.32
CA GLU A 44 6.86 7.41 3.63
C GLU A 44 5.90 7.74 2.48
N ALA A 45 6.34 7.59 1.22
CA ALA A 45 5.49 7.74 0.04
C ALA A 45 4.38 6.67 -0.13
N ALA A 46 4.44 5.60 0.66
CA ALA A 46 3.45 4.54 0.64
C ALA A 46 2.53 4.60 1.88
N THR A 47 3.03 5.11 3.01
CA THR A 47 2.28 5.27 4.27
C THR A 47 1.65 6.66 4.42
N GLY A 48 2.13 7.66 3.69
CA GLY A 48 1.61 9.03 3.69
C GLY A 48 0.46 9.25 2.70
N ASN A 49 -0.21 10.40 2.84
CA ASN A 49 -1.23 10.85 1.89
C ASN A 49 -0.64 11.50 0.62
N ASP A 50 0.68 11.68 0.57
CA ASP A 50 1.37 12.34 -0.53
C ASP A 50 1.73 11.33 -1.63
N PHE A 51 1.05 11.45 -2.77
CA PHE A 51 1.34 10.62 -3.95
C PHE A 51 2.51 11.24 -4.71
N ASP A 52 3.65 10.56 -4.70
CA ASP A 52 4.80 10.90 -5.53
C ASP A 52 4.77 10.05 -6.82
N PRO A 53 4.41 10.61 -7.99
CA PRO A 53 4.31 9.86 -9.24
C PRO A 53 5.64 9.27 -9.71
N THR A 54 6.75 9.84 -9.26
CA THR A 54 8.10 9.51 -9.73
C THR A 54 8.57 8.16 -9.19
N LEU A 55 8.08 7.79 -8.01
CA LEU A 55 8.31 6.48 -7.40
C LEU A 55 7.52 5.36 -8.09
N TYR A 56 6.51 5.70 -8.90
CA TYR A 56 5.61 4.75 -9.56
C TYR A 56 5.74 4.75 -11.10
N GLY A 57 6.90 5.21 -11.60
CA GLY A 57 7.30 5.02 -13.00
C GLY A 57 7.04 6.21 -13.92
N MET A 58 6.63 7.36 -13.39
CA MET A 58 6.66 8.60 -14.17
C MET A 58 8.09 9.13 -14.21
N THR A 59 8.65 9.39 -15.40
CA THR A 59 9.98 10.00 -15.55
C THR A 59 9.91 11.44 -15.06
N SER A 60 10.42 11.73 -13.87
CA SER A 60 10.62 13.10 -13.44
C SER A 60 11.86 13.68 -14.11
N SER A 61 11.65 14.71 -14.92
CA SER A 61 12.70 15.70 -15.16
C SER A 61 12.66 16.66 -13.98
N TYR A 62 13.80 16.91 -13.35
CA TYR A 62 13.95 17.97 -12.35
C TYR A 62 14.90 19.04 -12.91
N ASP A 63 14.66 20.29 -12.55
CA ASP A 63 15.56 21.39 -12.88
C ASP A 63 16.82 21.37 -12.00
N ALA A 64 17.74 22.33 -12.22
CA ALA A 64 18.99 22.43 -11.46
C ALA A 64 18.77 22.73 -9.96
N ASP A 65 17.58 23.20 -9.59
CA ASP A 65 17.17 23.55 -8.24
C ASP A 65 16.37 22.42 -7.56
N GLY A 66 16.12 21.32 -8.27
CA GLY A 66 15.42 20.15 -7.76
C GLY A 66 13.89 20.24 -7.84
N ASN A 67 13.33 21.22 -8.56
CA ASN A 67 11.89 21.32 -8.78
C ASN A 67 11.47 20.42 -9.94
N TYR A 68 10.25 19.89 -9.86
CA TYR A 68 9.66 19.08 -10.93
C TYR A 68 9.46 19.91 -12.20
N ILE A 69 10.02 19.43 -13.31
CA ILE A 69 9.81 19.99 -14.64
C ILE A 69 8.52 19.38 -15.19
N TYR A 70 7.51 20.23 -15.30
CA TYR A 70 6.28 19.87 -15.98
C TYR A 70 6.52 19.61 -17.47
N PRO A 71 5.69 18.76 -18.10
CA PRO A 71 5.81 18.47 -19.52
C PRO A 71 5.69 19.72 -20.38
N ASP A 72 6.31 19.69 -21.57
CA ASP A 72 6.20 20.76 -22.55
C ASP A 72 4.73 21.02 -22.90
N GLY A 73 4.29 22.27 -22.74
CA GLY A 73 2.90 22.66 -22.93
C GLY A 73 2.01 22.64 -21.68
N PHE A 74 2.48 22.19 -20.51
CA PHE A 74 1.75 22.36 -19.24
C PHE A 74 2.21 23.64 -18.53
N ASP A 75 1.28 24.54 -18.25
CA ASP A 75 1.53 25.77 -17.51
C ASP A 75 1.22 25.54 -16.01
N PRO A 76 2.23 25.54 -15.11
CA PRO A 76 2.02 25.25 -13.70
C PRO A 76 1.37 26.39 -12.91
N GLU A 77 1.34 27.62 -13.45
CA GLU A 77 0.71 28.75 -12.78
C GLU A 77 -0.81 28.73 -12.97
N THR A 78 -1.26 28.30 -14.15
CA THR A 78 -2.69 28.19 -14.52
C THR A 78 -3.24 26.78 -14.34
N GLY A 79 -2.37 25.76 -14.33
CA GLY A 79 -2.75 24.35 -14.34
C GLY A 79 -3.34 23.89 -15.68
N GLU A 80 -3.14 24.66 -16.75
CA GLU A 80 -3.72 24.40 -18.06
C GLU A 80 -2.69 23.88 -19.06
N TRP A 81 -3.17 23.07 -20.00
CA TRP A 81 -2.40 22.65 -21.16
C TRP A 81 -2.58 23.65 -22.30
N GLN A 82 -1.48 24.03 -22.95
CA GLN A 82 -1.50 24.86 -24.14
C GLN A 82 -2.16 24.14 -25.33
N GLU A 83 -2.92 24.87 -26.13
CA GLU A 83 -3.58 24.36 -27.33
C GLU A 83 -2.54 23.81 -28.34
N GLY A 84 -2.72 22.57 -28.80
CA GLY A 84 -1.80 21.89 -29.72
C GLY A 84 -0.84 20.88 -29.07
N PHE A 85 -0.83 20.78 -27.73
CA PHE A 85 -0.07 19.78 -26.98
C PHE A 85 -0.92 18.58 -26.51
N ASP A 86 -2.04 18.30 -27.17
CA ASP A 86 -2.97 17.21 -26.82
C ASP A 86 -2.30 15.83 -26.78
N GLU A 87 -1.32 15.57 -27.64
CA GLU A 87 -0.60 14.30 -27.64
C GLU A 87 0.32 14.17 -26.40
N ALA A 88 1.05 15.23 -26.07
CA ALA A 88 1.88 15.29 -24.87
C ALA A 88 1.03 15.16 -23.59
N ARG A 89 -0.11 15.85 -23.56
CA ARG A 89 -1.12 15.73 -22.51
C ARG A 89 -1.59 14.29 -22.37
N SER A 90 -2.00 13.65 -23.46
CA SER A 90 -2.53 12.29 -23.42
C SER A 90 -1.49 11.28 -22.93
N VAL A 91 -0.22 11.41 -23.35
CA VAL A 91 0.88 10.56 -22.86
C VAL A 91 1.12 10.80 -21.38
N TRP A 92 1.17 12.06 -20.94
CA TRP A 92 1.38 12.39 -19.53
C TRP A 92 0.22 11.92 -18.65
N GLU A 93 -1.02 12.18 -19.04
CA GLU A 93 -2.23 11.72 -18.33
C GLU A 93 -2.25 10.19 -18.23
N LYS A 94 -1.86 9.48 -19.30
CA LYS A 94 -1.74 8.03 -19.29
C LYS A 94 -0.67 7.55 -18.31
N GLN A 95 0.53 8.12 -18.35
CA GLN A 95 1.61 7.78 -17.41
C GLN A 95 1.21 8.09 -15.97
N TYR A 96 0.52 9.21 -15.74
CA TYR A 96 0.00 9.58 -14.44
C TYR A 96 -1.04 8.58 -13.95
N ALA A 97 -2.00 8.20 -14.79
CA ALA A 97 -3.03 7.22 -14.46
C ALA A 97 -2.40 5.86 -14.12
N GLU A 98 -1.43 5.40 -14.89
CA GLU A 98 -0.70 4.15 -14.59
C GLU A 98 0.10 4.24 -13.29
N ALA A 99 0.77 5.37 -13.02
CA ALA A 99 1.49 5.58 -11.77
C ALA A 99 0.52 5.62 -10.57
N HIS A 100 -0.65 6.24 -10.74
CA HIS A 100 -1.69 6.31 -9.73
C HIS A 100 -2.25 4.93 -9.42
N GLU A 101 -2.55 4.12 -10.46
CA GLU A 101 -3.00 2.74 -10.29
C GLU A 101 -1.97 1.89 -9.52
N ARG A 102 -0.68 2.07 -9.82
CA ARG A 102 0.41 1.40 -9.08
C ARG A 102 0.49 1.84 -7.62
N TRP A 103 0.28 3.13 -7.33
CA TRP A 103 0.23 3.64 -5.95
C TRP A 103 -0.98 3.11 -5.19
N GLU A 104 -2.17 3.08 -5.82
CA GLU A 104 -3.36 2.49 -5.22
C GLU A 104 -3.18 0.99 -4.93
N ALA A 105 -2.58 0.25 -5.86
CA ALA A 105 -2.21 -1.15 -5.65
C ALA A 105 -1.23 -1.30 -4.49
N HIS A 106 -0.25 -0.41 -4.37
CA HIS A 106 0.73 -0.43 -3.26
C HIS A 106 0.08 -0.12 -1.91
N LYS A 107 -0.83 0.87 -1.83
CA LYS A 107 -1.61 1.15 -0.63
C LYS A 107 -2.48 -0.04 -0.23
N LYS A 108 -3.15 -0.66 -1.21
CA LYS A 108 -3.94 -1.87 -0.98
C LYS A 108 -3.06 -2.98 -0.41
N GLN A 109 -1.88 -3.21 -0.99
CA GLN A 109 -0.91 -4.17 -0.47
C GLN A 109 -0.52 -3.90 0.99
N ILE A 110 -0.31 -2.63 1.37
CA ILE A 110 0.02 -2.28 2.76
C ILE A 110 -1.14 -2.65 3.69
N VAL A 111 -2.38 -2.30 3.32
CA VAL A 111 -3.58 -2.61 4.11
C VAL A 111 -3.79 -4.12 4.22
N ASP A 112 -3.67 -4.86 3.11
CA ASP A 112 -3.77 -6.32 3.11
C ASP A 112 -2.65 -6.96 3.96
N ALA A 113 -1.42 -6.42 3.91
CA ALA A 113 -0.31 -6.88 4.74
C ALA A 113 -0.53 -6.58 6.23
N GLU A 114 -1.08 -5.41 6.59
CA GLU A 114 -1.45 -5.07 7.96
C GLU A 114 -2.58 -5.98 8.48
N LYS A 115 -3.61 -6.22 7.66
CA LYS A 115 -4.70 -7.15 7.99
C LYS A 115 -4.17 -8.57 8.21
N ALA A 116 -3.35 -9.08 7.30
CA ALA A 116 -2.73 -10.39 7.44
C ALA A 116 -1.83 -10.48 8.69
N ASN A 117 -1.17 -9.38 9.07
CA ASN A 117 -0.39 -9.32 10.30
C ASN A 117 -1.27 -9.36 11.56
N LEU A 118 -2.44 -8.71 11.55
CA LEU A 118 -3.42 -8.79 12.64
C LEU A 118 -3.99 -10.21 12.79
N GLU A 119 -4.36 -10.84 11.68
CA GLU A 119 -4.91 -12.22 11.67
C GLU A 119 -3.86 -13.25 12.13
N ALA A 120 -2.59 -13.08 11.75
CA ALA A 120 -1.51 -13.96 12.21
C ALA A 120 -1.14 -13.74 13.70
N GLY A 121 -1.31 -12.52 14.22
CA GLY A 121 -1.08 -12.19 15.63
C GLY A 121 -1.99 -12.96 16.60
N ASP A 122 -3.17 -13.37 16.14
CA ASP A 122 -4.09 -14.23 16.90
C ASP A 122 -3.59 -15.68 17.02
N THR A 123 -2.84 -16.16 16.02
CA THR A 123 -2.34 -17.55 15.98
C THR A 123 -1.05 -17.79 16.78
N SER A 124 -0.36 -16.74 17.23
CA SER A 124 0.94 -16.85 17.92
C SER A 124 0.85 -17.16 19.42
N ASN A 125 -0.36 -17.32 19.98
CA ASN A 125 -0.54 -17.67 21.40
C ASN A 125 -0.78 -19.17 21.66
N TYR A 126 -0.60 -20.04 20.66
CA TYR A 126 -0.76 -21.49 20.84
C TYR A 126 0.55 -22.23 20.63
N SER A 127 1.48 -22.11 21.58
CA SER A 127 2.30 -23.22 22.08
C SER A 127 3.37 -22.74 23.06
N SER A 128 3.05 -22.74 24.36
CA SER A 128 3.97 -23.17 25.41
C SER A 128 3.22 -23.35 26.74
N VAL A 129 3.20 -24.60 27.20
CA VAL A 129 3.08 -25.09 28.59
C VAL A 129 1.69 -25.29 29.23
N GLY A 130 1.36 -26.58 29.43
CA GLY A 130 1.09 -27.12 30.76
C GLY A 130 -0.22 -26.75 31.47
N GLU A 131 -1.22 -27.62 31.32
CA GLU A 131 -2.26 -28.00 32.30
C GLU A 131 -2.41 -27.16 33.58
N THR A 132 -3.53 -26.44 33.71
CA THR A 132 -4.33 -26.36 34.96
C THR A 132 -5.74 -25.83 34.69
N THR A 133 -6.71 -26.74 34.82
CA THR A 133 -8.12 -26.61 35.23
C THR A 133 -8.83 -25.24 35.20
N ALA A 134 -9.95 -25.18 34.44
CA ALA A 134 -11.28 -24.63 34.80
C ALA A 134 -11.92 -23.63 33.80
N ALA A 135 -13.10 -24.05 33.29
CA ALA A 135 -14.26 -23.28 32.80
C ALA A 135 -14.21 -22.55 31.42
N PRO A 136 -15.35 -22.48 30.70
CA PRO A 136 -15.39 -22.20 29.27
C PRO A 136 -15.46 -20.70 28.92
N VAL A 137 -14.89 -20.43 27.76
CA VAL A 137 -14.88 -19.23 26.92
C VAL A 137 -16.15 -18.36 26.92
N GLU A 138 -16.01 -17.09 27.32
CA GLU A 138 -16.88 -16.00 26.84
C GLU A 138 -16.18 -15.33 25.66
N GLY A 139 -16.45 -15.87 24.48
CA GLY A 139 -15.97 -15.34 23.21
C GLY A 139 -16.62 -14.01 22.88
N SER A 140 -15.77 -13.09 22.40
CA SER A 140 -16.11 -11.81 21.79
C SER A 140 -17.01 -11.98 20.54
N LEU A 141 -18.31 -12.21 20.76
CA LEU A 141 -19.38 -12.11 19.74
C LEU A 141 -20.29 -10.89 19.99
N ALA A 142 -19.95 -10.03 20.96
CA ALA A 142 -20.80 -8.93 21.42
C ALA A 142 -20.87 -7.70 20.48
N SER A 143 -20.18 -7.69 19.35
CA SER A 143 -20.10 -6.50 18.49
C SER A 143 -21.11 -6.46 17.34
N ASP A 144 -21.63 -7.61 16.88
CA ASP A 144 -22.52 -7.64 15.70
C ASP A 144 -24.01 -7.47 16.09
N GLU A 145 -24.47 -8.12 17.16
CA GLU A 145 -25.86 -8.02 17.64
C GLU A 145 -26.14 -6.66 18.32
N ALA A 146 -25.15 -6.09 19.02
CA ALA A 146 -25.26 -4.77 19.65
C ALA A 146 -25.36 -3.62 18.64
N LEU A 147 -24.77 -3.77 17.45
CA LEU A 147 -24.90 -2.80 16.35
C LEU A 147 -26.24 -2.92 15.63
N GLN A 148 -26.80 -4.13 15.54
CA GLN A 148 -28.13 -4.36 14.97
C GLN A 148 -29.24 -3.77 15.85
N ALA A 149 -29.14 -3.93 17.17
CA ALA A 149 -30.05 -3.32 18.14
C ALA A 149 -30.00 -1.77 18.15
N LEU A 150 -28.86 -1.17 17.79
CA LEU A 150 -28.72 0.28 17.67
C LEU A 150 -29.34 0.82 16.37
N ARG A 151 -29.41 0.00 15.31
CA ARG A 151 -30.01 0.38 14.02
C ARG A 151 -31.54 0.35 14.06
N GLU A 152 -32.14 -0.64 14.71
CA GLU A 152 -33.61 -0.70 14.91
C GLU A 152 -34.13 0.47 15.77
N LYS A 153 -33.33 0.95 16.73
CA LYS A 153 -33.72 2.06 17.63
C LYS A 153 -33.70 3.45 16.97
N LEU A 154 -33.08 3.61 15.79
CA LEU A 154 -32.93 4.90 15.11
C LEU A 154 -33.82 5.06 13.87
N THR A 155 -34.37 3.97 13.33
CA THR A 155 -35.34 3.99 12.21
C THR A 155 -36.80 3.83 12.65
N GLY A 156 -37.06 3.66 13.95
CA GLY A 156 -38.40 3.53 14.54
C GLY A 156 -38.76 4.67 15.51
N GLY A 157 -38.44 5.91 15.15
CA GLY A 157 -38.93 7.10 15.87
C GLY A 157 -40.17 7.66 15.17
N GLU A 158 -41.34 7.48 15.79
CA GLU A 158 -42.49 8.39 15.65
C GLU A 158 -42.12 9.81 16.13
#